data_AF-A0A1A8W8P6-F1
#
_entry.id   AF-A0A1A8W8P6-F1
#
_cell.length_a   1.000
_cell.length_b   1.000
_cell.length_c   1.000
_cell.angle_alpha   90.00
_cell.angle_beta   90.00
_cell.angle_gamma   90.00
#
_symmetry.space_group_name_H-M   'P 1'
#
loop_
_entity.id
_entity.type
_entity.pdbx_description
1 polymer ?
#
loop_
_entity_poly.entity_id
_entity_poly.type
_entity_poly.pdbx_seq_one_letter_code
_entity_poly.pdbx_strand_id
1 'polypeptide(L)'
;MEEIDINSYDKNEDMECTFFEQEKYDILALSDRGVINSHMKKNIIHWNNRYSYNQLKNKDSLIMFLVNIFRSLFLSNCIDKNIDNVLLSIEEMFTDHYYNPMHSRLKYLIDDVGIFFTKLPITKAFHTYNKKYRITKRLYAPPTFNEVRHILNLAQILSVEDGLDLLTFDADETLYPDGYDFHDEVLASYISSLLKKMNIAIVTAAC
;
A
#
# COMPACT_ATOMS: atom_id res chain seq x y z
N MET A 1 21.19 -18.68 -12.73
CA MET A 1 19.94 -17.88 -12.77
C MET A 1 18.84 -18.91 -12.87
N GLU A 2 18.26 -19.28 -11.73
CA GLU A 2 17.03 -20.07 -11.72
C GLU A 2 15.91 -19.12 -12.15
N GLU A 3 15.26 -19.43 -13.27
CA GLU A 3 14.03 -18.77 -13.67
C GLU A 3 13.01 -18.98 -12.55
N ILE A 4 12.55 -17.88 -11.97
CA ILE A 4 11.42 -17.90 -11.05
C ILE A 4 10.23 -18.30 -11.92
N ASP A 5 9.65 -19.46 -11.68
CA ASP A 5 8.50 -19.98 -12.43
C ASP A 5 7.24 -19.22 -12.00
N ILE A 6 7.12 -17.97 -12.46
CA ILE A 6 5.97 -17.08 -12.23
C ILE A 6 4.73 -17.55 -13.02
N ASN A 7 4.88 -18.54 -13.93
CA ASN A 7 3.83 -19.09 -14.80
C ASN A 7 2.64 -19.76 -14.09
N SER A 8 2.56 -19.72 -12.75
CA SER A 8 1.47 -20.32 -11.97
C SER A 8 0.27 -19.38 -11.75
N TYR A 9 0.37 -18.08 -12.09
CA TYR A 9 -0.70 -17.09 -11.89
C TYR A 9 -0.91 -16.18 -13.10
N ASP A 10 -0.89 -16.75 -14.31
CA ASP A 10 -1.02 -15.97 -15.56
C ASP A 10 -2.45 -15.85 -16.06
N LYS A 11 -3.40 -16.61 -15.50
CA LYS A 11 -4.78 -16.64 -15.97
C LYS A 11 -5.72 -15.96 -14.98
N ASN A 12 -6.81 -15.40 -15.51
CA ASN A 12 -7.90 -14.84 -14.71
C ASN A 12 -8.47 -15.85 -13.69
N GLU A 13 -8.36 -17.16 -13.97
CA GLU A 13 -8.81 -18.25 -13.10
C GLU A 13 -7.94 -18.42 -11.85
N ASP A 14 -6.68 -17.97 -11.91
CA ASP A 14 -5.71 -18.08 -10.81
C ASP A 14 -5.84 -16.89 -9.82
N MET A 15 -6.62 -15.86 -10.18
CA MET A 15 -6.87 -14.70 -9.34
C MET A 15 -7.99 -15.03 -8.34
N GLU A 16 -7.75 -14.81 -7.05
CA GLU A 16 -8.77 -14.95 -6.00
C GLU A 16 -9.83 -13.85 -6.14
N CYS A 17 -10.76 -14.02 -7.09
CA CYS A 17 -11.88 -13.12 -7.31
C CYS A 17 -13.16 -13.70 -6.69
N THR A 18 -13.56 -13.19 -5.51
CA THR A 18 -14.83 -13.55 -4.88
C THR A 18 -15.94 -12.57 -5.27
N PHE A 19 -16.59 -12.82 -6.42
CA PHE A 19 -17.70 -11.97 -6.92
C PHE A 19 -18.97 -12.00 -6.04
N PHE A 20 -19.09 -12.95 -5.12
CA PHE A 20 -20.31 -13.19 -4.33
C PHE A 20 -20.13 -13.09 -2.81
N GLU A 21 -18.96 -12.66 -2.33
CA GLU A 21 -18.76 -12.47 -0.89
C GLU A 21 -19.30 -11.11 -0.43
N GLN A 22 -20.14 -11.13 0.61
CA GLN A 22 -20.53 -9.91 1.30
C GLN A 22 -19.41 -9.49 2.25
N GLU A 23 -18.82 -8.32 2.02
CA GLU A 23 -17.94 -7.69 3.00
C GLU A 23 -18.67 -7.56 4.35
N LYS A 24 -17.91 -7.71 5.44
CA LYS A 24 -18.43 -7.60 6.80
C LYS A 24 -19.09 -6.23 7.00
N TYR A 25 -20.35 -6.24 7.42
CA TYR A 25 -21.20 -5.05 7.50
C TYR A 25 -20.51 -3.87 8.20
N ASP A 26 -20.33 -2.77 7.46
CA ASP A 26 -19.78 -1.53 7.99
C ASP A 26 -20.87 -0.72 8.69
N ILE A 27 -21.05 -0.96 9.99
CA ILE A 27 -22.03 -0.25 10.84
C ILE A 27 -21.81 1.27 10.82
N LEU A 28 -20.58 1.73 10.55
CA LEU A 28 -20.20 3.14 10.61
C LEU A 28 -20.23 3.83 9.25
N ALA A 29 -20.54 3.09 8.17
CA ALA A 29 -20.59 3.58 6.80
C ALA A 29 -19.37 4.45 6.44
N LEU A 30 -18.15 3.96 6.72
CA LEU A 30 -16.93 4.74 6.56
C LEU A 30 -16.63 5.13 5.11
N SER A 31 -17.22 4.39 4.17
CA SER A 31 -17.15 4.62 2.73
C SER A 31 -18.18 5.65 2.23
N ASP A 32 -19.19 5.99 3.04
CA ASP A 32 -20.22 6.95 2.65
C ASP A 32 -19.64 8.38 2.62
N ARG A 33 -19.39 8.85 1.39
CA ARG A 33 -18.90 10.21 1.14
C ARG A 33 -19.93 11.29 1.47
N GLY A 34 -21.22 10.96 1.62
CA GLY A 34 -22.24 11.89 2.11
C GLY A 34 -22.02 12.28 3.58
N VAL A 35 -21.54 11.35 4.41
CA VAL A 35 -21.23 11.60 5.83
C VAL A 35 -19.77 12.00 6.02
N ILE A 36 -18.85 11.24 5.42
CA ILE A 36 -17.39 11.45 5.52
C ILE A 36 -16.92 12.20 4.28
N ASN A 37 -17.32 13.46 4.23
CA ASN A 37 -17.10 14.37 3.11
C ASN A 37 -15.82 15.21 3.19
N SER A 38 -14.96 15.01 4.20
CA SER A 38 -13.73 15.80 4.35
C SER A 38 -12.54 14.98 4.81
N HIS A 39 -11.34 15.41 4.40
CA HIS A 39 -10.07 14.82 4.83
C HIS A 39 -9.91 14.86 6.36
N MET A 40 -10.39 15.92 7.01
CA MET A 40 -10.35 16.05 8.46
C MET A 40 -11.16 14.92 9.14
N LYS A 41 -12.40 14.67 8.68
CA LYS A 41 -13.24 13.59 9.22
C LYS A 41 -12.58 12.22 9.00
N LYS A 42 -12.05 11.96 7.80
CA LYS A 42 -11.32 10.72 7.48
C LYS A 42 -10.14 10.49 8.42
N ASN A 43 -9.31 11.51 8.61
CA ASN A 43 -8.13 11.42 9.48
C ASN A 43 -8.49 11.18 10.95
N ILE A 44 -9.56 11.80 11.47
CA ILE A 44 -10.02 11.60 12.85
C ILE A 44 -10.48 10.16 13.04
N ILE A 45 -11.25 9.62 12.09
CA ILE A 45 -11.75 8.25 12.14
C ILE A 45 -10.59 7.26 12.12
N HIS A 46 -9.63 7.45 11.22
CA HIS A 46 -8.45 6.59 11.10
C HIS A 46 -7.57 6.59 12.36
N TRP A 47 -7.59 7.69 13.14
CA TRP A 47 -6.84 7.76 14.40
C TRP A 47 -7.45 6.88 15.49
N ASN A 48 -8.75 6.62 15.42
CA ASN A 48 -9.44 5.79 16.39
C ASN A 48 -9.57 4.34 15.89
N ASN A 49 -8.58 3.52 16.24
CA ASN A 49 -8.54 2.10 15.88
C ASN A 49 -9.82 1.31 16.23
N ARG A 50 -10.64 1.73 17.19
CA ARG A 50 -11.90 1.02 17.47
C ARG A 50 -12.94 1.14 16.35
N TYR A 51 -12.86 2.20 15.55
CA TYR A 51 -13.86 2.50 14.52
C TYR A 51 -13.43 2.02 13.13
N SER A 52 -12.16 2.18 12.77
CA SER A 52 -11.70 1.93 11.40
C SER A 52 -10.79 0.73 11.21
N TYR A 53 -10.39 0.02 12.28
CA TYR A 53 -9.35 -1.00 12.19
C TYR A 53 -9.73 -2.15 11.25
N ASN A 54 -10.95 -2.68 11.38
CA ASN A 54 -11.38 -3.80 10.54
C ASN A 54 -11.54 -3.38 9.08
N GLN A 55 -12.15 -2.21 8.78
CA GLN A 55 -12.25 -1.78 7.37
C GLN A 55 -10.87 -1.51 6.78
N LEU A 56 -9.96 -0.86 7.53
CA LEU A 56 -8.60 -0.60 7.05
C LEU A 56 -7.78 -1.88 6.88
N LYS A 57 -7.94 -2.87 7.77
CA LYS A 57 -7.31 -4.18 7.64
C LYS A 57 -7.82 -4.93 6.42
N ASN A 58 -9.14 -4.90 6.17
CA ASN A 58 -9.73 -5.55 5.00
C ASN A 58 -9.33 -4.86 3.69
N LYS A 59 -9.03 -3.55 3.73
CA LYS A 59 -8.50 -2.82 2.57
C LYS A 59 -7.07 -3.22 2.25
N ASP A 60 -6.22 -3.29 3.27
CA ASP A 60 -4.83 -3.72 3.11
C ASP A 60 -4.29 -4.23 4.45
N SER A 61 -4.18 -5.56 4.54
CA SER A 61 -3.75 -6.26 5.74
C SER A 61 -2.24 -6.11 5.98
N LEU A 62 -1.44 -5.96 4.92
CA LEU A 62 0.00 -5.74 4.97
C LEU A 62 0.34 -4.37 5.56
N ILE A 63 -0.34 -3.31 5.11
CA ILE A 63 -0.21 -1.98 5.72
C ILE A 63 -0.58 -2.06 7.20
N MET A 64 -1.71 -2.70 7.53
CA MET A 64 -2.14 -2.79 8.93
C MET A 64 -1.16 -3.59 9.80
N PHE A 65 -0.55 -4.64 9.26
CA PHE A 65 0.51 -5.41 9.91
C PHE A 65 1.69 -4.51 10.30
N LEU A 66 2.20 -3.72 9.35
CA LEU A 66 3.30 -2.78 9.61
C LEU A 66 2.89 -1.66 10.59
N VAL A 67 1.68 -1.13 10.49
CA VAL A 67 1.13 -0.15 11.44
C VAL A 67 1.17 -0.70 12.87
N ASN A 68 0.77 -1.96 13.07
CA ASN A 68 0.78 -2.59 14.40
C ASN A 68 2.20 -2.78 14.95
N ILE A 69 3.16 -3.14 14.09
CA ILE A 69 4.58 -3.22 14.47
C ILE A 69 5.09 -1.85 14.89
N PHE A 70 4.91 -0.82 14.05
CA PHE A 70 5.38 0.53 14.35
C PHE A 70 4.69 1.14 15.57
N ARG A 71 3.41 0.85 15.79
CA ARG A 71 2.70 1.24 17.01
C ARG A 71 3.34 0.61 18.25
N SER A 72 3.76 -0.64 18.17
CA SER A 72 4.45 -1.32 19.27
C SER A 72 5.83 -0.72 19.54
N LEU A 73 6.60 -0.40 18.50
CA LEU A 73 7.89 0.31 18.62
C LEU A 73 7.74 1.73 19.19
N PHE A 74 6.64 2.40 18.84
CA PHE A 74 6.29 3.71 19.37
C PHE A 74 5.98 3.64 20.86
N LEU A 75 5.14 2.68 21.27
CA LEU A 75 4.74 2.49 22.67
C LEU A 75 5.92 2.03 23.56
N SER A 76 6.84 1.25 23.02
CA SER A 76 8.09 0.89 23.71
C SER A 76 9.13 2.01 23.75
N ASN A 77 8.82 3.18 23.19
CA ASN A 77 9.66 4.37 23.17
C ASN A 77 11.04 4.11 22.53
N CYS A 78 11.09 3.25 21.50
CA CYS A 78 12.31 2.93 20.75
C CYS A 78 12.25 3.31 19.28
N ILE A 79 11.11 3.76 18.75
CA ILE A 79 10.93 4.03 17.32
C ILE A 79 11.87 5.09 16.74
N ASP A 80 12.37 6.03 17.56
CA ASP A 80 13.31 7.08 17.15
C ASP A 80 14.79 6.70 17.39
N LYS A 81 15.03 5.48 17.91
CA LYS A 81 16.37 4.90 18.06
C LYS A 81 16.72 4.11 16.79
N ASN A 82 17.79 3.31 16.85
CA ASN A 82 18.07 2.36 15.79
C ASN A 82 17.04 1.21 15.87
N ILE A 83 16.20 1.10 14.83
CA ILE A 83 15.22 0.03 14.63
C ILE A 83 15.55 -0.81 13.38
N ASP A 84 16.79 -0.71 12.87
CA ASP A 84 17.23 -1.38 11.65
C ASP A 84 17.13 -2.90 11.79
N ASN A 85 17.37 -3.43 13.00
CA ASN A 85 17.18 -4.86 13.27
C ASN A 85 15.74 -5.32 12.99
N VAL A 86 14.74 -4.50 13.32
CA VAL A 86 13.34 -4.82 13.05
C VAL A 86 13.03 -4.63 11.57
N LEU A 87 13.48 -3.53 10.97
CA LEU A 87 13.23 -3.23 9.56
C LEU A 87 13.88 -4.27 8.63
N LEU A 88 15.14 -4.65 8.88
CA LEU A 88 15.86 -5.66 8.12
C LEU A 88 15.23 -7.05 8.26
N SER A 89 14.74 -7.41 9.45
CA SER A 89 14.03 -8.68 9.64
C SER A 89 12.71 -8.71 8.86
N ILE A 90 12.00 -7.58 8.76
CA ILE A 90 10.80 -7.46 7.90
C ILE A 90 11.19 -7.54 6.43
N GLU A 91 12.28 -6.87 6.02
CA GLU A 91 12.79 -6.88 4.65
C GLU A 91 13.23 -8.27 4.20
N GLU A 92 13.84 -9.05 5.10
CA GLU A 92 14.17 -10.46 4.89
C GLU A 92 12.89 -11.28 4.65
N MET A 93 11.86 -11.10 5.49
CA MET A 93 10.56 -11.76 5.27
C MET A 93 9.88 -11.38 3.95
N PHE A 94 10.05 -10.13 3.49
CA PHE A 94 9.53 -9.68 2.20
C PHE A 94 10.32 -10.30 1.05
N THR A 95 11.64 -10.42 1.20
CA THR A 95 12.52 -11.08 0.23
C THR A 95 12.22 -12.57 0.13
N ASP A 96 11.97 -13.24 1.25
CA ASP A 96 11.53 -14.64 1.30
C ASP A 96 10.19 -14.82 0.60
N HIS A 97 9.25 -13.89 0.78
CA HIS A 97 7.95 -13.91 0.12
C HIS A 97 8.06 -13.69 -1.40
N TYR A 98 8.98 -12.82 -1.84
CA TYR A 98 9.31 -12.67 -3.26
C TYR A 98 9.78 -13.99 -3.89
N TYR A 99 10.62 -14.76 -3.18
CA TYR A 99 11.09 -16.06 -3.68
C TYR A 99 10.05 -17.18 -3.57
N ASN A 100 9.24 -17.19 -2.50
CA ASN A 100 8.28 -18.26 -2.19
C ASN A 100 6.90 -17.69 -1.82
N PRO A 101 6.13 -17.14 -2.78
CA PRO A 101 4.90 -16.39 -2.49
C PRO A 101 3.85 -17.23 -1.72
N MET A 102 3.73 -18.52 -2.03
CA MET A 102 2.68 -19.39 -1.46
C MET A 102 3.03 -20.02 -0.10
N HIS A 103 4.31 -20.20 0.21
CA HIS A 103 4.75 -20.94 1.41
C HIS A 103 5.71 -20.15 2.29
N SER A 104 5.79 -18.83 2.07
CA SER A 104 6.56 -17.93 2.92
C SER A 104 5.95 -17.77 4.32
N ARG A 105 6.82 -17.40 5.26
CA ARG A 105 6.40 -16.98 6.60
C ARG A 105 5.44 -15.79 6.56
N LEU A 106 5.60 -14.89 5.59
CA LEU A 106 4.74 -13.72 5.43
C LEU A 106 3.30 -14.13 5.07
N LYS A 107 3.13 -15.06 4.11
CA LYS A 107 1.81 -15.61 3.74
C LYS A 107 1.13 -16.30 4.93
N TYR A 108 1.89 -17.00 5.78
CA TYR A 108 1.33 -17.57 7.02
C TYR A 108 0.83 -16.52 8.02
N LEU A 109 1.51 -15.36 8.13
CA LEU A 109 1.07 -14.29 9.03
C LEU A 109 -0.07 -13.44 8.44
N ILE A 110 -0.08 -13.30 7.12
CA ILE A 110 -0.97 -12.45 6.35
C ILE A 110 -1.41 -13.26 5.13
N ASP A 111 -2.56 -13.92 5.26
CA ASP A 111 -3.05 -14.84 4.23
C ASP A 111 -3.39 -14.10 2.92
N ASP A 112 -3.87 -12.87 3.00
CA ASP A 112 -4.26 -12.00 1.89
C ASP A 112 -3.13 -11.07 1.38
N VAL A 113 -1.86 -11.39 1.65
CA VAL A 113 -0.71 -10.52 1.29
C VAL A 113 -0.46 -10.36 -0.22
N GLY A 114 -1.04 -11.23 -1.05
CA GLY A 114 -0.83 -11.24 -2.49
C GLY A 114 0.54 -11.81 -2.90
N ILE A 115 1.11 -11.27 -3.98
CA ILE A 115 2.39 -11.69 -4.58
C ILE A 115 3.30 -10.46 -4.69
N PHE A 116 4.59 -10.62 -4.38
CA PHE A 116 5.60 -9.59 -4.63
C PHE A 116 6.35 -9.89 -5.93
N PHE A 117 6.22 -9.00 -6.92
CA PHE A 117 6.93 -9.10 -8.19
C PHE A 117 8.35 -8.52 -8.14
N THR A 118 8.70 -7.82 -7.07
CA THR A 118 10.01 -7.20 -6.86
C THR A 118 10.46 -7.34 -5.41
N LYS A 119 11.77 -7.22 -5.17
CA LYS A 119 12.31 -7.12 -3.82
C LYS A 119 12.05 -5.72 -3.28
N LEU A 120 11.30 -5.62 -2.18
CA LEU A 120 10.89 -4.34 -1.61
C LEU A 120 11.90 -3.84 -0.56
N PRO A 121 12.68 -2.76 -0.83
CA PRO A 121 13.66 -2.22 0.11
C PRO A 121 12.99 -1.39 1.21
N ILE A 122 12.22 -2.04 2.08
CA ILE A 122 11.35 -1.40 3.07
C ILE A 122 12.14 -0.59 4.11
N THR A 123 13.35 -1.03 4.46
CA THR A 123 14.25 -0.33 5.38
C THR A 123 14.66 1.02 4.79
N LYS A 124 15.08 1.02 3.53
CA LYS A 124 15.45 2.25 2.79
C LYS A 124 14.26 3.17 2.62
N ALA A 125 13.08 2.63 2.32
CA ALA A 125 11.85 3.41 2.18
C ALA A 125 11.45 4.11 3.50
N PHE A 126 11.50 3.37 4.62
CA PHE A 126 11.24 3.93 5.95
C PHE A 126 12.21 5.08 6.26
N HIS A 127 13.51 4.87 6.07
CA HIS A 127 14.52 5.91 6.32
C HIS A 127 14.35 7.13 5.43
N THR A 128 14.02 6.93 4.16
CA THR A 128 13.79 8.02 3.20
C THR A 128 12.58 8.85 3.60
N TYR A 129 11.47 8.20 3.95
CA TYR A 129 10.25 8.88 4.40
C TYR A 129 10.47 9.59 5.74
N ASN A 130 11.08 8.91 6.71
CA ASN A 130 11.32 9.47 8.04
C ASN A 130 12.35 10.61 8.02
N LYS A 131 13.35 10.57 7.13
CA LYS A 131 14.29 11.68 6.95
C LYS A 131 13.59 12.97 6.53
N LYS A 132 12.57 12.88 5.67
CA LYS A 132 11.80 14.03 5.18
C LYS A 132 10.74 14.50 6.18
N TYR A 133 9.94 13.58 6.71
CA TYR A 133 8.74 13.92 7.50
C TYR A 133 8.91 13.77 9.02
N ARG A 134 10.01 13.14 9.48
CA ARG A 134 10.39 12.98 10.88
C ARG A 134 9.27 12.39 11.76
N ILE A 135 8.55 11.41 11.23
CA ILE A 135 7.41 10.78 11.91
C ILE A 135 7.78 10.12 13.24
N THR A 136 9.05 9.69 13.41
CA THR A 136 9.56 9.11 14.66
C THR A 136 9.77 10.15 15.76
N LYS A 137 9.85 11.45 15.42
CA LYS A 137 10.03 12.53 16.41
C LYS A 137 8.73 12.90 17.14
N ARG A 138 7.59 12.34 16.75
CA ARG A 138 6.30 12.59 17.40
C ARG A 138 6.27 11.86 18.75
N LEU A 139 5.78 12.54 19.78
CA LEU A 139 5.68 11.98 21.14
C LEU A 139 4.32 11.33 21.43
N TYR A 140 3.27 11.75 20.72
CA TYR A 140 1.88 11.36 21.04
C TYR A 140 1.09 10.81 19.84
N ALA A 141 1.70 10.82 18.65
CA ALA A 141 1.07 10.35 17.42
C ALA A 141 1.96 9.27 16.78
N PRO A 142 1.61 7.98 16.90
CA PRO A 142 2.33 6.90 16.24
C PRO A 142 2.18 6.98 14.71
N PRO A 143 3.04 6.30 13.94
CA PRO A 143 2.85 6.11 12.50
C PRO A 143 1.45 5.64 12.14
N THR A 144 0.81 6.35 11.21
CA THR A 144 -0.57 6.13 10.77
C THR A 144 -0.63 5.20 9.57
N PHE A 145 -1.81 4.64 9.30
CA PHE A 145 -2.07 3.81 8.10
C PHE A 145 -1.64 4.51 6.81
N ASN A 146 -1.96 5.80 6.64
CA ASN A 146 -1.60 6.56 5.44
C ASN A 146 -0.09 6.78 5.31
N GLU A 147 0.63 6.95 6.41
CA GLU A 147 2.10 7.08 6.37
C GLU A 147 2.76 5.75 6.00
N VAL A 148 2.25 4.63 6.52
CA VAL A 148 2.74 3.30 6.14
C VAL A 148 2.42 3.00 4.67
N ARG A 149 1.23 3.37 4.18
CA ARG A 149 0.91 3.33 2.74
C ARG A 149 1.93 4.10 1.91
N HIS A 150 2.31 5.31 2.32
CA HIS A 150 3.34 6.08 1.61
C HIS A 150 4.72 5.40 1.65
N ILE A 151 5.07 4.75 2.77
CA ILE A 151 6.33 4.00 2.90
C ILE A 151 6.34 2.78 1.97
N LEU A 152 5.25 2.02 1.86
CA LEU A 152 5.15 0.89 0.92
C LEU A 152 5.18 1.36 -0.53
N ASN A 153 4.43 2.39 -0.90
CA ASN A 153 4.48 2.98 -2.25
C ASN A 153 5.92 3.40 -2.61
N LEU A 154 6.64 3.99 -1.64
CA LEU A 154 8.04 4.36 -1.84
C LEU A 154 8.95 3.13 -1.99
N ALA A 155 8.72 2.06 -1.22
CA ALA A 155 9.47 0.81 -1.36
C ALA A 155 9.28 0.21 -2.77
N GLN A 156 8.05 0.15 -3.27
CA GLN A 156 7.75 -0.32 -4.62
C GLN A 156 8.45 0.54 -5.67
N ILE A 157 8.35 1.88 -5.61
CA ILE A 157 9.03 2.78 -6.56
C ILE A 157 10.56 2.59 -6.50
N LEU A 158 11.14 2.42 -5.30
CA LEU A 158 12.58 2.20 -5.13
C LEU A 158 13.04 0.82 -5.64
N SER A 159 12.14 -0.15 -5.77
CA SER A 159 12.43 -1.50 -6.27
C SER A 159 12.46 -1.61 -7.80
N VAL A 160 11.94 -0.59 -8.50
CA VAL A 160 11.95 -0.54 -9.96
C VAL A 160 13.32 -0.07 -10.45
N GLU A 161 14.31 -0.97 -10.38
CA GLU A 161 15.68 -0.67 -10.84
C GLU A 161 15.79 -0.74 -12.38
N ASP A 162 15.11 -1.69 -13.01
CA ASP A 162 15.17 -1.94 -14.46
C ASP A 162 14.24 -1.05 -15.30
N GLY A 163 13.40 -0.23 -14.65
CA GLY A 163 12.38 0.60 -15.30
C GLY A 163 11.00 -0.07 -15.38
N LEU A 164 10.05 0.65 -15.98
CA LEU A 164 8.69 0.16 -16.24
C LEU A 164 8.39 0.25 -17.73
N ASP A 165 7.76 -0.79 -18.27
CA ASP A 165 7.30 -0.82 -19.67
C ASP A 165 5.80 -0.49 -19.81
N LEU A 166 5.03 -0.65 -18.73
CA LEU A 166 3.60 -0.36 -18.67
C LEU A 166 3.25 0.28 -17.33
N LEU A 167 2.49 1.37 -17.38
CA LEU A 167 1.86 2.01 -16.24
C LEU A 167 0.34 2.08 -16.48
N THR A 168 -0.44 1.51 -15.57
CA THR A 168 -1.90 1.50 -15.66
C THR A 168 -2.52 2.48 -14.68
N PHE A 169 -3.64 3.09 -15.05
CA PHE A 169 -4.44 3.96 -14.20
C PHE A 169 -5.88 3.47 -14.15
N ASP A 170 -6.43 3.33 -12.94
CA ASP A 170 -7.88 3.30 -12.74
C ASP A 170 -8.40 4.73 -12.82
N ALA A 171 -9.13 5.05 -13.90
CA ALA A 171 -9.57 6.40 -14.18
C ALA A 171 -10.57 6.92 -13.16
N ASP A 172 -11.47 6.04 -12.69
CA ASP A 172 -12.57 6.39 -11.81
C ASP A 172 -12.07 6.74 -10.41
N GLU A 173 -10.99 6.09 -9.97
CA GLU A 173 -10.37 6.38 -8.68
C GLU A 173 -9.30 7.48 -8.73
N THR A 174 -8.58 7.63 -9.84
CA THR A 174 -7.34 8.42 -9.86
C THR A 174 -7.33 9.62 -10.83
N LEU A 175 -8.16 9.61 -11.88
CA LEU A 175 -8.12 10.62 -12.95
C LEU A 175 -9.35 11.54 -12.95
N TYR A 176 -10.49 11.06 -12.49
CA TYR A 176 -11.77 11.79 -12.53
C TYR A 176 -12.12 12.34 -11.14
N PRO A 177 -11.71 13.58 -10.79
CA PRO A 177 -12.03 14.15 -9.49
C PRO A 177 -13.55 14.29 -9.35
N ASP A 178 -14.11 13.70 -8.29
CA ASP A 178 -15.54 13.69 -7.98
C ASP A 178 -16.45 13.14 -9.11
N GLY A 179 -15.89 12.34 -10.03
CA GLY A 179 -16.62 11.73 -11.15
C GLY A 179 -16.85 12.66 -12.34
N TYR A 180 -16.19 13.83 -12.37
CA TYR A 180 -16.18 14.73 -13.52
C TYR A 180 -15.05 14.40 -14.50
N ASP A 181 -15.06 15.08 -15.65
CA ASP A 181 -13.99 15.00 -16.64
C ASP A 181 -12.62 15.32 -16.04
N PHE A 182 -11.57 14.73 -16.62
CA PHE A 182 -10.20 14.99 -16.24
C PHE A 182 -9.86 16.48 -16.36
N HIS A 183 -9.40 17.09 -15.26
CA HIS A 183 -9.07 18.52 -15.21
C HIS A 183 -7.86 18.81 -14.30
N ASP A 184 -6.68 18.31 -14.69
CA ASP A 184 -5.41 18.60 -14.00
C ASP A 184 -4.24 18.70 -15.00
N GLU A 185 -3.80 19.93 -15.30
CA GLU A 185 -2.71 20.19 -16.26
C GLU A 185 -1.36 19.66 -15.78
N VAL A 186 -1.10 19.69 -14.47
CA VAL A 186 0.17 19.24 -13.91
C VAL A 186 0.25 17.71 -13.99
N LEU A 187 -0.82 17.01 -13.61
CA LEU A 187 -0.92 15.57 -13.76
C LEU A 187 -0.80 15.14 -15.22
N ALA A 188 -1.47 15.84 -16.14
CA ALA A 188 -1.33 15.60 -17.58
C ALA A 188 0.11 15.74 -18.06
N SER A 189 0.86 16.74 -17.56
CA SER A 189 2.26 16.93 -17.92
C SER A 189 3.16 15.78 -17.47
N TYR A 190 2.87 15.20 -16.29
CA TYR A 190 3.57 14.01 -15.80
C TYR A 190 3.25 12.78 -16.65
N ILE A 191 1.96 12.51 -16.89
CA ILE A 191 1.51 11.39 -17.73
C ILE A 191 2.12 11.51 -19.14
N SER A 192 2.09 12.69 -19.75
CA SER A 192 2.69 12.95 -21.07
C SER A 192 4.21 12.71 -21.08
N SER A 193 4.91 13.06 -20.00
CA SER A 193 6.34 12.80 -19.88
C SER A 193 6.67 11.31 -19.71
N LEU A 194 5.81 10.57 -19.02
CA LEU A 194 5.93 9.12 -18.82
C LEU A 194 5.58 8.34 -20.09
N LEU A 195 4.57 8.79 -20.85
CA LEU A 195 4.13 8.17 -22.11
C LEU A 195 5.26 8.09 -23.17
N LYS A 196 6.24 8.98 -23.08
CA LYS A 196 7.43 8.98 -23.96
C LYS A 196 8.43 7.87 -23.62
N LYS A 197 8.28 7.21 -22.46
CA LYS A 197 9.24 6.24 -21.91
C LYS A 197 8.65 4.84 -21.74
N MET A 198 7.34 4.75 -21.55
CA MET A 198 6.62 3.51 -21.25
C MET A 198 5.19 3.58 -21.80
N ASN A 199 4.56 2.42 -21.96
CA ASN A 199 3.15 2.36 -22.33
C ASN A 199 2.28 2.85 -21.17
N ILE A 200 1.19 3.53 -21.49
CA ILE A 200 0.19 3.94 -20.50
C ILE A 200 -1.16 3.38 -20.91
N ALA A 201 -1.83 2.68 -19.99
CA ALA A 201 -3.19 2.21 -20.17
C ALA A 201 -4.11 2.85 -19.12
N ILE A 202 -5.34 3.14 -19.53
CA ILE A 202 -6.38 3.70 -18.66
C ILE A 202 -7.54 2.70 -18.65
N VAL A 203 -7.99 2.32 -17.46
CA VAL A 203 -9.09 1.40 -17.23
C VAL A 203 -10.22 2.17 -16.52
N THR A 204 -11.46 1.99 -16.95
CA THR A 204 -12.64 2.62 -16.36
C THR A 204 -13.80 1.65 -16.40
N ALA A 205 -14.69 1.75 -15.41
CA ALA A 205 -15.96 1.02 -15.34
C ALA A 205 -17.08 1.71 -16.14
N ALA A 206 -16.86 2.93 -16.64
CA ALA A 206 -17.82 3.61 -17.51
C ALA A 206 -17.90 2.91 -18.87
N CYS A 207 -19.12 2.49 -19.25
CA CYS A 207 -19.45 1.80 -20.51
C CYS A 207 -20.49 2.58 -21.31
#